data_AF-A0A5C8U0I1-F1
#
_entry.id   AF-A0A5C8U0I1-F1
#
_cell.length_a   1.000
_cell.length_b   1.000
_cell.length_c   1.000
_cell.angle_alpha   90.00
_cell.angle_beta   90.00
_cell.angle_gamma   90.00
#
_symmetry.space_group_name_H-M   'P 1'
#
loop_
_entity.id
_entity.type
_entity.pdbx_description
1 polymer ?
#
loop_
_entity_poly.entity_id
_entity_poly.type
_entity_poly.pdbx_seq_one_letter_code
_entity_poly.pdbx_strand_id
1 'polypeptide(L)'
;MPSKLSEGVAMTDGAPETDVAAAIRRTMLNFQGIGDNCEFGLVQRACGVEPLGLFRFSSGSIPNLVHALDSDFRFYGAPGDLEIFAGHADYLWCRSLRYDFTYNTNHKVGSLAQDDVLRREIKRVGYLKRSLLEDLAEGTRIFVRKGLPSESLDAFLSLAAAIRRHGPSVVLRAEQTEDPALVGCAEWHSPGVLRGYVRHFSPYEGGMRIDLEPWVALCRNAHALALDGRPAAAMDHASAPIRLQHKAERHVTRRSRIRLSAFTAEVGPDHIVPGAINVFSAWIWIPGGFRAETVFGLVKFSDSYQRLAHRDADLDIRDAWQRIWISAQVPSGISRLVLGFGVTGDPGQRFWSTDWRIGSGPVPPSASPPSVTIRRGFRDWFAG
;
A
#
# COMPACT_ATOMS: atom_id res chain seq x y z
N MET A 1 0.45 42.67 -26.10
CA MET A 1 -0.84 41.98 -26.32
C MET A 1 -0.78 41.42 -27.73
N PRO A 2 -0.77 40.08 -27.88
CA PRO A 2 -1.97 39.24 -27.95
C PRO A 2 -1.91 38.05 -26.97
N SER A 3 -2.97 37.81 -26.19
CA SER A 3 -4.09 36.88 -26.41
C SER A 3 -3.80 35.43 -25.99
N LYS A 4 -4.41 35.08 -24.85
CA LYS A 4 -4.50 33.77 -24.20
C LYS A 4 -4.85 32.65 -25.20
N LEU A 5 -4.13 31.53 -25.10
CA LEU A 5 -4.65 30.21 -25.43
C LEU A 5 -4.70 29.40 -24.15
N SER A 6 -5.93 29.17 -23.70
CA SER A 6 -6.30 28.22 -22.66
C SER A 6 -6.14 26.81 -23.20
N GLU A 7 -5.15 26.06 -22.71
CA GLU A 7 -5.13 24.61 -22.86
C GLU A 7 -6.08 24.01 -21.83
N GLY A 8 -7.31 23.76 -22.27
CA GLY A 8 -8.26 22.93 -21.57
C GLY A 8 -7.73 21.50 -21.50
N VAL A 9 -7.64 20.98 -20.28
CA VAL A 9 -7.49 19.55 -20.03
C VAL A 9 -8.73 18.88 -20.62
N ALA A 10 -8.54 18.17 -21.72
CA ALA A 10 -9.56 17.30 -22.27
C ALA A 10 -9.83 16.18 -21.25
N MET A 11 -10.90 16.35 -20.48
CA MET A 11 -11.58 15.26 -19.78
C MET A 11 -12.08 14.32 -20.87
N THR A 12 -11.40 13.19 -21.06
CA THR A 12 -11.92 12.08 -21.85
C THR A 12 -13.07 11.46 -21.07
N ASP A 13 -14.28 11.96 -21.33
CA ASP A 13 -15.53 11.27 -21.06
C ASP A 13 -15.58 9.96 -21.86
N GLY A 14 -15.91 8.84 -21.18
CA GLY A 14 -16.46 7.66 -21.87
C GLY A 14 -15.66 6.35 -21.82
N ALA A 15 -14.76 6.12 -20.86
CA ALA A 15 -14.37 4.75 -20.53
C ALA A 15 -15.32 4.22 -19.44
N PRO A 16 -15.91 3.01 -19.60
CA PRO A 16 -16.86 2.48 -18.62
C PRO A 16 -16.23 2.39 -17.22
N GLU A 17 -17.10 2.46 -16.23
CA GLU A 17 -16.88 2.33 -14.78
C GLU A 17 -16.18 1.01 -14.34
N THR A 18 -15.61 0.26 -15.28
CA THR A 18 -15.05 -1.08 -15.16
C THR A 18 -13.54 -1.12 -14.92
N ASP A 19 -12.80 -0.01 -15.07
CA ASP A 19 -11.37 0.04 -14.69
C ASP A 19 -11.21 0.22 -13.18
N VAL A 20 -11.17 -0.92 -12.50
CA VAL A 20 -10.92 -1.04 -11.07
C VAL A 20 -9.64 -0.36 -10.62
N ALA A 21 -8.57 -0.43 -11.41
CA ALA A 21 -7.29 0.18 -11.04
C ALA A 21 -7.45 1.71 -11.00
N ALA A 22 -8.11 2.29 -12.01
CA ALA A 22 -8.42 3.71 -12.03
C ALA A 22 -9.38 4.12 -10.89
N ALA A 23 -10.37 3.30 -10.55
CA ALA A 23 -11.26 3.57 -9.41
C ALA A 23 -10.51 3.57 -8.06
N ILE A 24 -9.63 2.60 -7.81
CA ILE A 24 -8.78 2.58 -6.62
C ILE A 24 -7.86 3.82 -6.60
N ARG A 25 -7.21 4.15 -7.72
CA ARG A 25 -6.35 5.34 -7.82
C ARG A 25 -7.09 6.62 -7.45
N ARG A 26 -8.27 6.84 -8.03
CA ARG A 26 -9.12 8.00 -7.71
C ARG A 26 -9.51 8.03 -6.24
N THR A 27 -9.92 6.90 -5.68
CA THR A 27 -10.24 6.77 -4.25
C THR A 27 -9.05 7.17 -3.38
N MET A 28 -7.86 6.63 -3.66
CA MET A 28 -6.65 6.87 -2.87
C MET A 28 -6.16 8.32 -2.91
N LEU A 29 -6.49 9.07 -3.96
CA LEU A 29 -6.20 10.50 -4.03
C LEU A 29 -7.03 11.30 -3.03
N ASN A 30 -8.21 10.83 -2.61
CA ASN A 30 -9.08 11.51 -1.65
C ASN A 30 -8.64 11.34 -0.18
N PHE A 31 -7.48 10.72 0.06
CA PHE A 31 -6.94 10.51 1.39
C PHE A 31 -5.61 11.20 1.57
N GLN A 32 -5.35 11.64 2.81
CA GLN A 32 -4.06 12.16 3.23
C GLN A 32 -3.69 11.60 4.60
N GLY A 33 -2.50 11.00 4.71
CA GLY A 33 -1.98 10.55 6.02
C GLY A 33 -1.60 11.73 6.90
N ILE A 34 -1.80 11.60 8.22
CA ILE A 34 -1.41 12.62 9.20
C ILE A 34 -0.44 12.06 10.25
N GLY A 35 0.86 12.21 9.98
CA GLY A 35 1.91 12.34 10.99
C GLY A 35 2.31 11.08 11.77
N ASP A 36 1.98 9.87 11.37
CA ASP A 36 2.50 8.69 12.08
C ASP A 36 3.86 8.24 11.56
N ASN A 37 3.85 7.61 10.38
CA ASN A 37 5.00 7.05 9.74
C ASN A 37 4.76 6.94 8.21
N CYS A 38 5.66 6.25 7.52
CA CYS A 38 5.63 6.15 6.07
C CYS A 38 4.54 5.24 5.49
N GLU A 39 3.85 4.44 6.31
CA GLU A 39 3.02 3.32 5.85
C GLU A 39 1.92 3.75 4.88
N PHE A 40 1.12 4.72 5.26
CA PHE A 40 0.00 5.14 4.42
C PHE A 40 0.46 5.77 3.09
N GLY A 41 1.58 6.51 3.11
CA GLY A 41 2.18 7.03 1.87
C GLY A 41 2.67 5.92 0.93
N LEU A 42 3.08 4.77 1.48
CA LEU A 42 3.45 3.59 0.71
C LEU A 42 2.23 2.77 0.25
N VAL A 43 1.14 2.75 1.03
CA VAL A 43 -0.17 2.22 0.56
C VAL A 43 -0.63 2.97 -0.69
N GLN A 44 -0.55 4.30 -0.67
CA GLN A 44 -0.87 5.15 -1.82
C GLN A 44 0.04 4.86 -3.02
N ARG A 45 1.36 4.78 -2.79
CA ARG A 45 2.34 4.38 -3.83
C ARG A 45 2.00 3.03 -4.44
N ALA A 46 1.67 2.06 -3.60
CA ALA A 46 1.32 0.71 -4.03
C ALA A 46 0.02 0.67 -4.84
N CYS A 47 -0.86 1.64 -4.64
CA CYS A 47 -2.04 1.87 -5.46
C CYS A 47 -1.75 2.71 -6.72
N GLY A 48 -0.51 3.13 -6.96
CA GLY A 48 -0.09 3.88 -8.14
C GLY A 48 -0.33 5.38 -8.06
N VAL A 49 -0.47 5.94 -6.86
CA VAL A 49 -0.63 7.40 -6.66
C VAL A 49 0.48 7.95 -5.75
N GLU A 50 0.97 9.13 -6.10
CA GLU A 50 2.01 9.85 -5.35
C GLU A 50 1.51 11.27 -5.00
N PRO A 51 0.46 11.40 -4.18
CA PRO A 51 -0.04 12.72 -3.81
C PRO A 51 1.04 13.49 -3.04
N LEU A 52 1.09 14.80 -3.27
CA LEU A 52 1.85 15.70 -2.42
C LEU A 52 1.09 15.85 -1.10
N GLY A 53 1.80 15.85 0.02
CA GLY A 53 1.19 16.04 1.33
C GLY A 53 2.24 16.39 2.36
N LEU A 54 1.93 17.35 3.23
CA LEU A 54 2.84 17.84 4.27
C LEU A 54 3.37 16.70 5.16
N PHE A 55 2.47 15.79 5.53
CA PHE A 55 2.77 14.67 6.43
C PHE A 55 3.00 13.34 5.71
N ARG A 56 3.11 13.36 4.37
CA ARG A 56 3.44 12.16 3.63
C ARG A 56 4.89 11.78 3.93
N PHE A 57 5.08 10.60 4.54
CA PHE A 57 6.39 10.13 5.03
C PHE A 57 6.99 10.95 6.17
N SER A 58 6.15 11.67 6.93
CA SER A 58 6.56 12.37 8.14
C SER A 58 5.93 11.74 9.37
N SER A 59 6.68 11.74 10.47
CA SER A 59 6.18 11.47 11.81
C SER A 59 5.94 12.76 12.60
N GLY A 60 5.08 12.68 13.60
CA GLY A 60 4.66 13.76 14.49
C GLY A 60 3.68 13.25 15.54
N SER A 61 3.93 13.55 16.81
CA SER A 61 3.02 13.17 17.88
C SER A 61 1.67 13.89 17.76
N ILE A 62 0.59 13.27 18.24
CA ILE A 62 -0.73 13.92 18.30
C ILE A 62 -0.68 15.31 18.99
N PRO A 63 -0.05 15.47 20.17
CA PRO A 63 0.05 16.79 20.81
C PRO A 63 0.72 17.85 19.92
N ASN A 64 1.78 17.48 19.20
CA ASN A 64 2.48 18.41 18.31
C ASN A 64 1.67 18.73 17.06
N LEU A 65 0.93 17.75 16.51
CA LEU A 65 -0.01 17.97 15.40
C LEU A 65 -1.12 18.95 15.81
N VAL A 66 -1.71 18.76 17.01
CA VAL A 66 -2.71 19.68 17.56
C VAL A 66 -2.11 21.07 17.73
N HIS A 67 -0.92 21.18 18.33
CA HIS A 67 -0.23 22.46 18.50
C HIS A 67 0.03 23.17 17.16
N ALA A 68 0.43 22.41 16.13
CA ALA A 68 0.66 22.95 14.80
C ALA A 68 -0.64 23.42 14.14
N LEU A 69 -1.73 22.67 14.24
CA LEU A 69 -3.05 23.05 13.75
C LEU A 69 -3.60 24.29 14.48
N ASP A 70 -3.40 24.41 15.78
CA ASP A 70 -3.83 25.57 16.59
C ASP A 70 -3.05 26.85 16.33
N SER A 71 -1.90 26.71 15.68
CA SER A 71 -1.04 27.83 15.32
C SER A 71 -0.98 28.07 13.83
N ASP A 72 -1.88 27.46 13.04
CA ASP A 72 -1.92 27.50 11.58
C ASP A 72 -0.56 27.18 10.94
N PHE A 73 0.20 26.29 11.61
CA PHE A 73 1.57 25.94 11.25
C PHE A 73 2.50 27.16 11.07
N ARG A 74 2.23 28.28 11.76
CA ARG A 74 2.97 29.54 11.59
C ARG A 74 4.46 29.40 11.86
N PHE A 75 4.84 28.49 12.75
CA PHE A 75 6.24 28.26 13.10
C PHE A 75 6.94 27.26 12.18
N TYR A 76 6.19 26.46 11.40
CA TYR A 76 6.75 25.37 10.63
C TYR A 76 7.44 25.91 9.38
N GLY A 77 8.75 25.68 9.28
CA GLY A 77 9.60 26.23 8.22
C GLY A 77 10.01 27.69 8.44
N ALA A 78 9.75 28.27 9.62
CA ALA A 78 10.22 29.60 9.96
C ALA A 78 11.76 29.64 10.10
N PRO A 79 12.41 30.82 10.00
CA PRO A 79 13.85 30.93 10.22
C PRO A 79 14.27 30.28 11.56
N GLY A 80 15.21 29.34 11.49
CA GLY A 80 15.71 28.59 12.65
C GLY A 80 14.83 27.43 13.12
N ASP A 81 13.74 27.08 12.43
CA ASP A 81 12.90 25.92 12.79
C ASP A 81 13.43 24.60 12.21
N LEU A 82 13.84 24.57 10.94
CA LEU A 82 14.24 23.31 10.30
C LEU A 82 15.71 22.99 10.54
N GLU A 83 15.97 21.75 10.92
CA GLU A 83 17.31 21.17 11.06
C GLU A 83 17.50 20.03 10.05
N ILE A 84 18.64 20.01 9.35
CA ILE A 84 19.05 18.89 8.50
C ILE A 84 20.14 18.09 9.22
N PHE A 85 19.93 16.79 9.37
CA PHE A 85 20.85 15.90 10.08
C PHE A 85 21.02 14.57 9.36
N ALA A 86 22.13 13.87 9.62
CA ALA A 86 22.33 12.51 9.12
C ALA A 86 21.53 11.52 9.97
N GLY A 87 20.71 10.68 9.34
CA GLY A 87 19.94 9.65 10.03
C GLY A 87 20.24 8.27 9.48
N HIS A 88 19.25 7.39 9.54
CA HIS A 88 19.44 5.98 9.18
C HIS A 88 19.86 5.77 7.72
N ALA A 89 20.70 4.75 7.49
CA ALA A 89 21.19 4.30 6.18
C ALA A 89 21.87 5.39 5.33
N ASP A 90 22.60 6.30 5.98
CA ASP A 90 23.34 7.41 5.33
C ASP A 90 22.45 8.36 4.51
N TYR A 91 21.20 8.53 4.93
CA TYR A 91 20.30 9.55 4.37
C TYR A 91 20.25 10.80 5.25
N LEU A 92 20.01 11.94 4.61
CA LEU A 92 19.69 13.20 5.26
C LEU A 92 18.21 13.22 5.67
N TRP A 93 17.97 13.67 6.88
CA TRP A 93 16.65 13.85 7.49
C TRP A 93 16.43 15.31 7.82
N CYS A 94 15.16 15.70 7.87
CA CYS A 94 14.73 17.01 8.30
C CYS A 94 13.86 16.88 9.54
N ARG A 95 14.07 17.77 10.51
CA ARG A 95 13.22 17.91 11.70
C ARG A 95 12.79 19.35 11.90
N SER A 96 11.53 19.57 12.29
CA SER A 96 11.09 20.84 12.87
C SER A 96 11.46 20.88 14.34
N LEU A 97 12.21 21.89 14.76
CA LEU A 97 12.57 22.11 16.15
C LEU A 97 11.38 22.61 16.99
N ARG A 98 10.35 23.16 16.35
CA ARG A 98 9.15 23.68 17.04
C ARG A 98 8.05 22.63 17.24
N TYR A 99 7.89 21.73 16.29
CA TYR A 99 6.82 20.71 16.32
C TYR A 99 7.35 19.27 16.37
N ASP A 100 8.67 19.06 16.32
CA ASP A 100 9.31 17.74 16.31
C ASP A 100 8.84 16.82 15.16
N PHE A 101 8.31 17.41 14.07
CA PHE A 101 7.98 16.66 12.87
C PHE A 101 9.25 16.23 12.17
N THR A 102 9.38 14.93 11.88
CA THR A 102 10.60 14.36 11.32
C THR A 102 10.31 13.56 10.06
N TYR A 103 11.12 13.75 9.02
CA TYR A 103 11.00 13.02 7.76
C TYR A 103 12.34 12.86 7.05
N ASN A 104 12.44 11.83 6.21
CA ASN A 104 13.60 11.59 5.35
C ASN A 104 13.52 12.49 4.10
N THR A 105 14.63 13.13 3.73
CA THR A 105 14.70 14.03 2.55
C THR A 105 14.96 13.29 1.23
N ASN A 106 15.20 11.99 1.29
CA ASN A 106 15.60 11.10 0.20
C ASN A 106 16.94 11.48 -0.48
N HIS A 107 17.76 12.27 0.21
CA HIS A 107 19.13 12.60 -0.20
C HIS A 107 20.12 11.79 0.64
N LYS A 108 21.14 11.21 0.00
CA LYS A 108 22.25 10.59 0.74
C LYS A 108 23.17 11.67 1.31
N VAL A 109 23.80 11.37 2.44
CA VAL A 109 24.88 12.20 3.00
C VAL A 109 25.96 12.40 1.92
N GLY A 110 26.41 13.64 1.76
CA GLY A 110 27.41 14.02 0.75
C GLY A 110 26.88 14.20 -0.69
N SER A 111 25.61 13.85 -0.98
CA SER A 111 25.03 14.08 -2.31
C SER A 111 24.76 15.56 -2.62
N LEU A 112 24.53 16.36 -1.58
CA LEU A 112 24.30 17.81 -1.63
C LEU A 112 24.84 18.45 -0.35
N ALA A 113 25.14 19.75 -0.40
CA ALA A 113 25.43 20.53 0.81
C ALA A 113 24.16 20.64 1.67
N GLN A 114 24.30 20.54 3.00
CA GLN A 114 23.16 20.55 3.92
C GLN A 114 22.35 21.86 3.83
N ASP A 115 23.02 23.00 3.65
CA ASP A 115 22.36 24.30 3.47
C ASP A 115 21.50 24.37 2.20
N ASP A 116 21.88 23.65 1.14
CA ASP A 116 21.09 23.56 -0.09
C ASP A 116 19.82 22.75 0.15
N VAL A 117 19.94 21.64 0.88
CA VAL A 117 18.80 20.80 1.28
C VAL A 117 17.87 21.61 2.19
N LEU A 118 18.40 22.30 3.20
CA LEU A 118 17.62 23.15 4.11
C LEU A 118 16.81 24.20 3.35
N ARG A 119 17.43 24.92 2.41
CA ARG A 119 16.73 25.94 1.59
C ARG A 119 15.62 25.33 0.73
N ARG A 120 15.77 24.09 0.25
CA ARG A 120 14.73 23.38 -0.50
C ARG A 120 13.60 22.93 0.41
N GLU A 121 13.91 22.37 1.58
CA GLU A 121 12.89 21.91 2.53
C GLU A 121 12.06 23.07 3.09
N ILE A 122 12.66 24.24 3.37
CA ILE A 122 11.91 25.45 3.78
C ILE A 122 10.85 25.82 2.72
N LYS A 123 11.23 25.86 1.43
CA LYS A 123 10.30 26.17 0.34
C LYS A 123 9.21 25.12 0.20
N ARG A 124 9.59 23.84 0.28
CA ARG A 124 8.68 22.69 0.19
C ARG A 124 7.65 22.70 1.32
N VAL A 125 8.10 22.83 2.57
CA VAL A 125 7.21 22.93 3.75
C VAL A 125 6.27 24.11 3.62
N GLY A 126 6.78 25.27 3.18
CA GLY A 126 5.95 26.46 2.95
C GLY A 126 4.82 26.23 1.93
N TYR A 127 5.11 25.54 0.82
CA TYR A 127 4.10 25.15 -0.17
C TYR A 127 3.11 24.12 0.38
N LEU A 128 3.61 23.02 0.95
CA LEU A 128 2.77 21.92 1.45
C LEU A 128 1.87 22.34 2.61
N LYS A 129 2.32 23.29 3.44
CA LYS A 129 1.50 23.91 4.49
C LYS A 129 0.28 24.61 3.91
N ARG A 130 0.47 25.44 2.87
CA ARG A 130 -0.65 26.16 2.24
C ARG A 130 -1.65 25.19 1.63
N SER A 131 -1.16 24.22 0.86
CA SER A 131 -1.99 23.17 0.27
C SER A 131 -2.77 22.41 1.34
N LEU A 132 -2.15 22.03 2.47
CA LEU A 132 -2.84 21.34 3.55
C LEU A 132 -3.96 22.20 4.15
N LEU A 133 -3.71 23.49 4.40
CA LEU A 133 -4.72 24.39 4.96
C LEU A 133 -5.88 24.62 3.97
N GLU A 134 -5.60 24.67 2.66
CA GLU A 134 -6.61 24.71 1.61
C GLU A 134 -7.46 23.42 1.58
N ASP A 135 -6.81 22.25 1.53
CA ASP A 135 -7.49 20.94 1.58
C ASP A 135 -8.38 20.80 2.85
N LEU A 136 -7.88 21.27 4.01
CA LEU A 136 -8.61 21.27 5.28
C LEU A 136 -9.86 22.15 5.22
N ALA A 137 -9.74 23.37 4.69
CA ALA A 137 -10.82 24.34 4.58
C ALA A 137 -11.91 23.90 3.61
N GLU A 138 -11.52 23.30 2.48
CA GLU A 138 -12.46 22.78 1.48
C GLU A 138 -13.14 21.48 1.93
N GLY A 139 -12.49 20.70 2.81
CA GLY A 139 -13.01 19.41 3.27
C GLY A 139 -12.98 18.32 2.20
N THR A 140 -12.09 18.43 1.23
CA THR A 140 -12.02 17.54 0.06
C THR A 140 -11.31 16.21 0.35
N ARG A 141 -10.70 16.07 1.54
CA ARG A 141 -9.87 14.92 1.93
C ARG A 141 -10.37 14.24 3.19
N ILE A 142 -10.16 12.92 3.23
CA ILE A 142 -10.21 12.13 4.46
C ILE A 142 -8.79 12.02 5.04
N PHE A 143 -8.60 12.50 6.26
CA PHE A 143 -7.31 12.45 6.95
C PHE A 143 -7.15 11.14 7.72
N VAL A 144 -6.06 10.42 7.49
CA VAL A 144 -5.83 9.08 8.07
C VAL A 144 -4.76 9.13 9.15
N ARG A 145 -5.10 8.69 10.36
CA ARG A 145 -4.16 8.43 11.46
C ARG A 145 -4.29 6.97 11.87
N LYS A 146 -3.17 6.28 12.05
CA LYS A 146 -3.20 4.94 12.67
C LYS A 146 -3.47 5.11 14.17
N GLY A 147 -4.34 4.29 14.75
CA GLY A 147 -4.57 4.21 16.19
C GLY A 147 -3.50 3.32 16.80
N LEU A 148 -2.39 3.92 17.22
CA LEU A 148 -1.34 3.18 17.92
C LEU A 148 -1.81 2.80 19.33
N PRO A 149 -1.38 1.66 19.88
CA PRO A 149 -1.72 1.28 21.26
C PRO A 149 -1.33 2.33 22.31
N SER A 150 -0.27 3.10 22.04
CA SER A 150 0.19 4.20 22.90
C SER A 150 -0.65 5.47 22.80
N GLU A 151 -1.55 5.57 21.82
CA GLU A 151 -2.38 6.75 21.58
C GLU A 151 -3.82 6.51 22.06
N SER A 152 -4.26 7.29 23.05
CA SER A 152 -5.63 7.20 23.54
C SER A 152 -6.64 7.67 22.49
N LEU A 153 -7.88 7.19 22.59
CA LEU A 153 -8.98 7.68 21.76
C LEU A 153 -9.20 9.18 21.99
N ASP A 154 -9.10 9.67 23.23
CA ASP A 154 -9.28 11.09 23.56
C ASP A 154 -8.23 11.99 22.90
N ALA A 155 -6.96 11.54 22.82
CA ALA A 155 -5.92 12.24 22.10
C ALA A 155 -6.26 12.31 20.60
N PHE A 156 -6.69 11.20 20.01
CA PHE A 156 -7.12 11.18 18.62
C PHE A 156 -8.34 12.09 18.37
N LEU A 157 -9.33 12.10 19.26
CA LEU A 157 -10.49 12.99 19.15
C LEU A 157 -10.09 14.47 19.27
N SER A 158 -9.07 14.78 20.07
CA SER A 158 -8.48 16.12 20.16
C SER A 158 -7.84 16.54 18.83
N LEU A 159 -7.13 15.62 18.16
CA LEU A 159 -6.61 15.83 16.81
C LEU A 159 -7.73 16.04 15.79
N ALA A 160 -8.76 15.20 15.83
CA ALA A 160 -9.90 15.30 14.92
C ALA A 160 -10.63 16.64 15.09
N ALA A 161 -10.82 17.08 16.34
CA ALA A 161 -11.38 18.40 16.63
C ALA A 161 -10.47 19.52 16.11
N ALA A 162 -9.16 19.39 16.21
CA ALA A 162 -8.19 20.35 15.67
C ALA A 162 -8.26 20.47 14.15
N ILE A 163 -8.30 19.35 13.44
CA ILE A 163 -8.52 19.31 11.99
C ILE A 163 -9.84 19.99 11.61
N ARG A 164 -10.92 19.66 12.32
CA ARG A 164 -12.26 20.17 12.02
C ARG A 164 -12.48 21.65 12.35
N ARG A 165 -11.59 22.29 13.11
CA ARG A 165 -11.60 23.76 13.27
C ARG A 165 -11.28 24.48 11.96
N HIS A 166 -10.56 23.82 11.05
CA HIS A 166 -10.17 24.41 9.76
C HIS A 166 -11.23 24.21 8.67
N GLY A 167 -12.05 23.16 8.77
CA GLY A 167 -13.11 22.91 7.79
C GLY A 167 -13.81 21.56 7.99
N PRO A 168 -14.67 21.13 7.05
CA PRO A 168 -15.57 19.98 7.22
C PRO A 168 -14.89 18.62 6.95
N SER A 169 -13.56 18.57 6.94
CA SER A 169 -12.78 17.36 6.67
C SER A 169 -13.15 16.21 7.60
N VAL A 170 -13.19 14.99 7.04
CA VAL A 170 -13.39 13.75 7.80
C VAL A 170 -12.05 13.19 8.26
N VAL A 171 -12.00 12.64 9.47
CA VAL A 171 -10.79 12.01 10.02
C VAL A 171 -11.05 10.54 10.28
N LEU A 172 -10.20 9.67 9.72
CA LEU A 172 -10.23 8.23 9.89
C LEU A 172 -9.14 7.77 10.87
N ARG A 173 -9.56 7.13 11.95
CA ARG A 173 -8.69 6.30 12.80
C ARG A 173 -8.64 4.88 12.23
N ALA A 174 -7.50 4.49 11.66
CA ALA A 174 -7.27 3.11 11.26
C ALA A 174 -6.73 2.32 12.46
N GLU A 175 -7.28 1.15 12.78
CA GLU A 175 -6.87 0.33 13.92
C GLU A 175 -6.56 -1.12 13.50
N GLN A 176 -5.73 -1.81 14.28
CA GLN A 176 -5.54 -3.25 14.09
C GLN A 176 -6.68 -4.03 14.71
N THR A 177 -7.11 -5.10 14.05
CA THR A 177 -8.08 -6.06 14.59
C THR A 177 -7.67 -7.49 14.25
N GLU A 178 -7.94 -8.39 15.19
CA GLU A 178 -7.83 -9.84 14.96
C GLU A 178 -9.14 -10.43 14.44
N ASP A 179 -10.27 -9.73 14.58
CA ASP A 179 -11.57 -10.18 14.08
C ASP A 179 -11.61 -10.08 12.55
N PRO A 180 -11.62 -11.21 11.82
CA PRO A 180 -11.64 -11.20 10.36
C PRO A 180 -12.88 -10.52 9.77
N ALA A 181 -13.99 -10.43 10.51
CA ALA A 181 -15.23 -9.79 10.05
C ALA A 181 -15.13 -8.26 10.02
N LEU A 182 -14.20 -7.67 10.79
CA LEU A 182 -13.99 -6.23 10.85
C LEU A 182 -12.92 -5.74 9.85
N VAL A 183 -12.03 -6.62 9.38
CA VAL A 183 -10.91 -6.25 8.51
C VAL A 183 -11.41 -5.57 7.23
N GLY A 184 -10.96 -4.33 7.00
CA GLY A 184 -11.35 -3.51 5.86
C GLY A 184 -12.66 -2.74 6.06
N CYS A 185 -13.37 -2.92 7.18
CA CYS A 185 -14.58 -2.17 7.49
C CYS A 185 -14.25 -0.76 8.00
N ALA A 186 -15.19 0.16 7.78
CA ALA A 186 -15.21 1.50 8.35
C ALA A 186 -16.60 1.80 8.89
N GLU A 187 -16.66 2.54 9.99
CA GLU A 187 -17.90 2.96 10.65
C GLU A 187 -17.76 4.39 11.20
N TRP A 188 -18.89 5.09 11.32
CA TRP A 188 -18.92 6.38 12.01
C TRP A 188 -18.76 6.17 13.50
N HIS A 189 -17.72 6.76 14.08
CA HIS A 189 -17.59 6.88 15.52
C HIS A 189 -18.40 8.08 16.04
N SER A 190 -18.32 9.20 15.34
CA SER A 190 -19.09 10.43 15.57
C SER A 190 -19.09 11.29 14.30
N PRO A 191 -19.89 12.37 14.20
CA PRO A 191 -19.91 13.22 13.02
C PRO A 191 -18.52 13.76 12.64
N GLY A 192 -18.06 13.44 11.43
CA GLY A 192 -16.74 13.83 10.92
C GLY A 192 -15.59 12.92 11.39
N VAL A 193 -15.87 11.86 12.15
CA VAL A 193 -14.87 10.91 12.65
C VAL A 193 -15.25 9.48 12.30
N LEU A 194 -14.41 8.84 11.49
CA LEU A 194 -14.49 7.43 11.15
C LEU A 194 -13.52 6.62 11.98
N ARG A 195 -13.93 5.40 12.30
CA ARG A 195 -13.05 4.31 12.75
C ARG A 195 -13.05 3.23 11.68
N GLY A 196 -11.93 2.59 11.47
CA GLY A 196 -11.90 1.42 10.60
C GLY A 196 -10.69 0.56 10.85
N TYR A 197 -10.67 -0.62 10.24
CA TYR A 197 -9.80 -1.69 10.71
C TYR A 197 -8.96 -2.30 9.60
N VAL A 198 -7.73 -2.63 9.95
CA VAL A 198 -6.81 -3.43 9.16
C VAL A 198 -6.35 -4.63 9.98
N ARG A 199 -5.82 -5.67 9.31
CA ARG A 199 -5.33 -6.85 10.02
C ARG A 199 -4.04 -6.53 10.79
N HIS A 200 -3.08 -5.91 10.12
CA HIS A 200 -1.84 -5.50 10.76
C HIS A 200 -1.25 -4.23 10.14
N PHE A 201 -0.49 -3.50 10.95
CA PHE A 201 0.36 -2.43 10.46
C PHE A 201 1.72 -2.97 10.03
N SER A 202 2.41 -2.19 9.19
CA SER A 202 3.83 -2.42 8.92
C SER A 202 4.64 -2.24 10.20
N PRO A 203 5.59 -3.15 10.49
CA PRO A 203 6.57 -2.95 11.55
C PRO A 203 7.34 -1.63 11.36
N TYR A 204 7.68 -0.96 12.46
CA TYR A 204 8.54 0.23 12.43
C TYR A 204 10.01 -0.13 12.15
N GLU A 205 10.42 -1.34 12.51
CA GLU A 205 11.78 -1.86 12.35
C GLU A 205 11.81 -3.03 11.35
N GLY A 206 12.96 -3.26 10.70
CA GLY A 206 13.14 -4.43 9.83
C GLY A 206 12.49 -4.33 8.43
N GLY A 207 12.06 -3.13 8.04
CA GLY A 207 11.53 -2.83 6.71
C GLY A 207 9.99 -2.83 6.64
N MET A 208 9.45 -1.95 5.79
CA MET A 208 8.00 -1.76 5.65
C MET A 208 7.37 -2.96 4.92
N ARG A 209 6.44 -3.64 5.60
CA ARG A 209 5.65 -4.77 5.06
C ARG A 209 4.16 -4.44 5.15
N ILE A 210 3.60 -3.97 4.04
CA ILE A 210 2.26 -3.39 3.99
C ILE A 210 1.23 -4.49 3.71
N ASP A 211 0.23 -4.63 4.57
CA ASP A 211 -0.95 -5.44 4.27
C ASP A 211 -1.92 -4.66 3.39
N LEU A 212 -1.65 -4.65 2.09
CA LEU A 212 -2.33 -3.72 1.17
C LEU A 212 -3.82 -4.00 1.02
N GLU A 213 -4.25 -5.27 1.05
CA GLU A 213 -5.65 -5.66 0.84
C GLU A 213 -6.61 -5.02 1.86
N PRO A 214 -6.38 -5.15 3.19
CA PRO A 214 -7.19 -4.44 4.18
C PRO A 214 -7.16 -2.92 4.03
N TRP A 215 -6.01 -2.32 3.70
CA TRP A 215 -5.90 -0.88 3.49
C TRP A 215 -6.74 -0.38 2.31
N VAL A 216 -6.73 -1.10 1.18
CA VAL A 216 -7.57 -0.78 0.01
C VAL A 216 -9.05 -0.91 0.35
N ALA A 217 -9.45 -1.99 1.02
CA ALA A 217 -10.83 -2.19 1.45
C ALA A 217 -11.29 -1.08 2.41
N LEU A 218 -10.46 -0.75 3.42
CA LEU A 218 -10.71 0.30 4.40
C LEU A 218 -10.92 1.66 3.71
N CYS A 219 -10.01 2.07 2.83
CA CYS A 219 -10.14 3.37 2.16
C CYS A 219 -11.39 3.44 1.27
N ARG A 220 -11.71 2.36 0.55
CA ARG A 220 -12.93 2.32 -0.26
C ARG A 220 -14.20 2.43 0.60
N ASN A 221 -14.27 1.67 1.69
CA ASN A 221 -15.41 1.71 2.60
C ASN A 221 -15.54 3.04 3.32
N ALA A 222 -14.44 3.62 3.81
CA ALA A 222 -14.43 4.92 4.45
C ALA A 222 -14.88 6.03 3.48
N HIS A 223 -14.40 5.99 2.23
CA HIS A 223 -14.77 6.98 1.21
C HIS A 223 -16.25 6.89 0.82
N ALA A 224 -16.76 5.68 0.57
CA ALA A 224 -18.18 5.47 0.27
C ALA A 224 -19.08 5.86 1.45
N LEU A 225 -18.66 5.56 2.69
CA LEU A 225 -19.40 5.93 3.89
C LEU A 225 -19.42 7.45 4.11
N ALA A 226 -18.33 8.14 3.81
CA ALA A 226 -18.22 9.59 3.90
C ALA A 226 -19.08 10.33 2.85
N LEU A 227 -19.21 9.77 1.64
CA LEU A 227 -19.99 10.37 0.55
C LEU A 227 -21.47 9.99 0.57
N ASP A 228 -21.76 8.69 0.68
CA ASP A 228 -23.10 8.14 0.44
C ASP A 228 -23.77 7.60 1.72
N GLY A 229 -23.07 7.63 2.87
CA GLY A 229 -23.58 7.07 4.12
C GLY A 229 -23.64 5.53 4.15
N ARG A 230 -23.02 4.85 3.18
CA ARG A 230 -23.00 3.38 3.07
C ARG A 230 -21.61 2.84 2.68
N PRO A 231 -21.22 1.65 3.15
CA PRO A 231 -19.98 1.01 2.71
C PRO A 231 -19.93 0.81 1.19
N ALA A 232 -18.72 0.68 0.65
CA ALA A 232 -18.56 0.43 -0.78
C ALA A 232 -19.08 -0.97 -1.13
N ALA A 233 -19.67 -1.10 -2.32
CA ALA A 233 -19.97 -2.41 -2.85
C ALA A 233 -18.69 -3.26 -2.96
N ALA A 234 -18.84 -4.57 -2.76
CA ALA A 234 -17.76 -5.52 -3.01
C ALA A 234 -17.22 -5.31 -4.43
N MET A 235 -15.90 -5.30 -4.57
CA MET A 235 -15.28 -5.20 -5.89
C MET A 235 -15.42 -6.54 -6.60
N ASP A 236 -16.40 -6.61 -7.49
CA ASP A 236 -16.40 -7.65 -8.51
C ASP A 236 -15.55 -7.16 -9.68
N HIS A 237 -14.33 -7.68 -9.80
CA HIS A 237 -13.50 -7.38 -10.96
C HIS A 237 -12.91 -8.64 -11.55
N ALA A 238 -12.94 -8.67 -12.88
CA ALA A 238 -12.49 -9.80 -13.64
C ALA A 238 -10.97 -9.96 -13.45
N SER A 239 -10.60 -11.16 -13.03
CA SER A 239 -9.24 -11.66 -13.21
C SER A 239 -9.30 -12.83 -14.18
N ALA A 240 -8.43 -12.82 -15.18
CA ALA A 240 -8.36 -13.86 -16.19
C ALA A 240 -7.59 -15.07 -15.62
N PRO A 241 -8.08 -16.31 -15.85
CA PRO A 241 -7.36 -17.50 -15.45
C PRO A 241 -6.13 -17.70 -16.35
N ILE A 242 -4.97 -17.92 -15.73
CA ILE A 242 -3.74 -18.41 -16.39
C ILE A 242 -3.69 -19.93 -16.31
N ARG A 243 -4.08 -20.51 -15.15
CA ARG A 243 -4.18 -21.96 -14.94
C ARG A 243 -5.49 -22.28 -14.21
N LEU A 244 -6.08 -23.43 -14.54
CA LEU A 244 -7.42 -23.81 -14.10
C LEU A 244 -7.53 -24.07 -12.59
N GLN A 245 -8.67 -23.70 -12.00
CA GLN A 245 -8.97 -23.78 -10.56
C GLN A 245 -9.13 -25.22 -10.03
N HIS A 246 -9.52 -26.18 -10.87
CA HIS A 246 -9.93 -27.53 -10.44
C HIS A 246 -8.79 -28.55 -10.34
N LYS A 247 -7.55 -28.15 -10.65
CA LYS A 247 -6.40 -29.06 -10.63
C LYS A 247 -5.25 -28.45 -9.83
N ALA A 248 -4.91 -29.11 -8.73
CA ALA A 248 -3.70 -28.80 -7.99
C ALA A 248 -2.47 -29.30 -8.77
N GLU A 249 -1.53 -28.40 -9.04
CA GLU A 249 -0.25 -28.70 -9.65
C GLU A 249 0.82 -28.86 -8.59
N ARG A 250 1.61 -29.92 -8.70
CA ARG A 250 2.71 -30.20 -7.78
C ARG A 250 4.01 -29.59 -8.29
N HIS A 251 4.68 -28.84 -7.43
CA HIS A 251 5.96 -28.19 -7.68
C HIS A 251 7.06 -28.86 -6.85
N VAL A 252 8.27 -28.94 -7.39
CA VAL A 252 9.45 -29.50 -6.70
C VAL A 252 10.64 -28.59 -6.91
N THR A 253 11.26 -28.11 -5.83
CA THR A 253 12.45 -27.25 -5.91
C THR A 253 13.62 -28.00 -6.55
N ARG A 254 14.36 -27.29 -7.40
CA ARG A 254 15.48 -27.82 -8.18
C ARG A 254 16.79 -27.34 -7.59
N ARG A 255 17.87 -28.09 -7.84
CA ARG A 255 19.22 -27.66 -7.45
C ARG A 255 19.60 -26.42 -8.26
N SER A 256 19.98 -25.35 -7.56
CA SER A 256 20.35 -24.06 -8.15
C SER A 256 21.52 -23.46 -7.36
N ARG A 257 22.45 -22.79 -8.05
CA ARG A 257 23.61 -22.13 -7.41
C ARG A 257 23.19 -21.05 -6.43
N ILE A 258 22.09 -20.36 -6.71
CA ILE A 258 21.54 -19.29 -5.89
C ILE A 258 20.39 -19.77 -4.99
N ARG A 259 20.20 -21.10 -4.86
CA ARG A 259 19.11 -21.73 -4.08
C ARG A 259 17.70 -21.21 -4.43
N LEU A 260 17.52 -20.63 -5.60
CA LEU A 260 16.24 -20.15 -6.14
C LEU A 260 15.70 -21.15 -7.16
N SER A 261 14.47 -21.61 -6.93
CA SER A 261 13.65 -22.32 -7.91
C SER A 261 12.51 -21.43 -8.36
N ALA A 262 12.32 -21.27 -9.68
CA ALA A 262 11.23 -20.49 -10.24
C ALA A 262 10.23 -21.41 -10.97
N PHE A 263 8.95 -21.15 -10.76
CA PHE A 263 7.83 -21.84 -11.38
C PHE A 263 6.97 -20.81 -12.09
N THR A 264 7.09 -20.71 -13.41
CA THR A 264 6.55 -19.58 -14.17
C THR A 264 5.59 -20.00 -15.28
N ALA A 265 4.80 -19.04 -15.72
CA ALA A 265 3.98 -19.07 -16.93
C ALA A 265 4.23 -17.78 -17.70
N GLU A 266 4.23 -17.88 -19.03
CA GLU A 266 4.22 -16.72 -19.90
C GLU A 266 2.77 -16.32 -20.17
N VAL A 267 2.49 -15.04 -20.09
CA VAL A 267 1.17 -14.46 -20.31
C VAL A 267 1.26 -13.46 -21.46
N GLY A 268 0.38 -13.63 -22.44
CA GLY A 268 0.28 -12.78 -23.63
C GLY A 268 -0.45 -11.46 -23.39
N PRO A 269 -0.49 -10.59 -24.42
CA PRO A 269 -0.99 -9.22 -24.29
C PRO A 269 -2.47 -9.13 -23.93
N ASP A 270 -3.28 -10.15 -24.28
CA ASP A 270 -4.73 -10.17 -24.02
C ASP A 270 -5.09 -10.20 -22.52
N HIS A 271 -4.12 -10.47 -21.66
CA HIS A 271 -4.31 -10.57 -20.21
C HIS A 271 -3.57 -9.48 -19.44
N ILE A 272 -2.90 -8.56 -20.13
CA ILE A 272 -2.07 -7.52 -19.56
C ILE A 272 -2.70 -6.18 -19.91
N VAL A 273 -2.68 -5.25 -18.95
CA VAL A 273 -2.98 -3.84 -19.21
C VAL A 273 -1.67 -3.06 -19.18
N PRO A 274 -1.04 -2.75 -20.34
CA PRO A 274 0.21 -2.00 -20.39
C PRO A 274 0.03 -0.59 -19.80
N GLY A 275 1.06 -0.10 -19.11
CA GLY A 275 1.04 1.18 -18.40
C GLY A 275 0.31 1.14 -17.04
N ALA A 276 -0.48 0.12 -16.77
CA ALA A 276 -1.25 -0.03 -15.55
C ALA A 276 -0.56 -0.94 -14.52
N ILE A 277 -1.09 -0.92 -13.30
CA ILE A 277 -0.73 -1.91 -12.28
C ILE A 277 -1.50 -3.19 -12.59
N ASN A 278 -0.76 -4.29 -12.72
CA ASN A 278 -1.30 -5.62 -12.90
C ASN A 278 -0.98 -6.44 -11.64
N VAL A 279 -1.88 -7.35 -11.29
CA VAL A 279 -1.72 -8.25 -10.13
C VAL A 279 -1.82 -9.69 -10.58
N PHE A 280 -0.83 -10.48 -10.18
CA PHE A 280 -0.85 -11.93 -10.29
C PHE A 280 -1.16 -12.54 -8.92
N SER A 281 -2.03 -13.53 -8.89
CA SER A 281 -2.38 -14.26 -7.65
C SER A 281 -2.52 -15.75 -7.91
N ALA A 282 -2.29 -16.53 -6.87
CA ALA A 282 -2.65 -17.93 -6.85
C ALA A 282 -2.83 -18.47 -5.44
N TRP A 283 -3.46 -19.63 -5.36
CA TRP A 283 -3.51 -20.41 -4.14
C TRP A 283 -2.34 -21.39 -4.10
N ILE A 284 -1.69 -21.47 -2.95
CA ILE A 284 -0.63 -22.44 -2.68
C ILE A 284 -0.97 -23.28 -1.45
N TRP A 285 -0.50 -24.52 -1.46
CA TRP A 285 -0.59 -25.44 -0.33
C TRP A 285 0.81 -25.86 0.08
N ILE A 286 1.18 -25.54 1.32
CA ILE A 286 2.50 -25.87 1.87
C ILE A 286 2.36 -27.04 2.84
N PRO A 287 2.98 -28.21 2.57
CA PRO A 287 2.88 -29.36 3.45
C PRO A 287 3.68 -29.17 4.74
N GLY A 288 3.30 -29.85 5.82
CA GLY A 288 4.02 -29.82 7.11
C GLY A 288 5.53 -30.14 7.02
N GLY A 289 5.96 -30.97 6.07
CA GLY A 289 7.37 -31.31 5.82
C GLY A 289 8.16 -30.29 5.00
N PHE A 290 7.55 -29.18 4.57
CA PHE A 290 8.23 -28.14 3.79
C PHE A 290 9.24 -27.37 4.67
N ARG A 291 10.45 -27.17 4.15
CA ARG A 291 11.59 -26.54 4.86
C ARG A 291 12.30 -25.45 4.04
N ALA A 292 11.65 -24.93 2.99
CA ALA A 292 12.22 -23.80 2.26
C ALA A 292 12.15 -22.52 3.11
N GLU A 293 12.98 -21.53 2.77
CA GLU A 293 13.08 -20.26 3.50
C GLU A 293 11.95 -19.29 3.12
N THR A 294 11.59 -19.23 1.84
CA THR A 294 10.51 -18.38 1.35
C THR A 294 9.79 -18.98 0.14
N VAL A 295 8.52 -18.64 -0.01
CA VAL A 295 7.76 -18.83 -1.26
C VAL A 295 7.08 -17.49 -1.58
N PHE A 296 7.34 -16.94 -2.76
CA PHE A 296 6.96 -15.57 -3.09
C PHE A 296 6.52 -15.42 -4.55
N GLY A 297 5.72 -14.40 -4.84
CA GLY A 297 5.29 -14.08 -6.20
C GLY A 297 6.42 -13.48 -7.05
N LEU A 298 6.45 -13.82 -8.33
CA LEU A 298 7.38 -13.30 -9.34
C LEU A 298 6.62 -12.61 -10.47
N VAL A 299 7.10 -11.44 -10.86
CA VAL A 299 6.72 -10.74 -12.10
C VAL A 299 8.00 -10.30 -12.80
N LYS A 300 8.17 -10.69 -14.06
CA LYS A 300 9.32 -10.34 -14.89
C LYS A 300 8.85 -9.91 -16.28
N PHE A 301 9.33 -8.74 -16.72
CA PHE A 301 9.12 -8.22 -18.08
C PHE A 301 10.39 -7.60 -18.70
N SER A 302 11.51 -7.66 -17.98
CA SER A 302 12.86 -7.33 -18.43
C SER A 302 13.86 -8.14 -17.60
N ASP A 303 15.14 -7.76 -17.57
CA ASP A 303 16.12 -8.40 -16.68
C ASP A 303 15.94 -8.06 -15.19
N SER A 304 14.98 -7.20 -14.85
CA SER A 304 14.63 -6.88 -13.46
C SER A 304 13.28 -7.44 -13.04
N TYR A 305 13.20 -7.89 -11.79
CA TYR A 305 11.94 -8.16 -11.11
C TYR A 305 11.40 -6.84 -10.57
N GLN A 306 10.11 -6.59 -10.79
CA GLN A 306 9.43 -5.41 -10.27
C GLN A 306 8.34 -5.88 -9.32
N ARG A 307 8.38 -5.40 -8.07
CA ARG A 307 7.37 -5.68 -7.05
C ARG A 307 6.89 -4.34 -6.51
N LEU A 308 5.61 -4.04 -6.70
CA LEU A 308 5.00 -2.85 -6.13
C LEU A 308 4.41 -3.17 -4.76
N ALA A 309 3.59 -4.23 -4.68
CA ALA A 309 3.12 -4.83 -3.45
C ALA A 309 2.98 -6.33 -3.60
N HIS A 310 2.88 -7.05 -2.50
CA HIS A 310 2.78 -8.50 -2.51
C HIS A 310 2.26 -9.05 -1.19
N ARG A 311 1.78 -10.29 -1.24
CA ARG A 311 1.68 -11.20 -0.10
C ARG A 311 2.45 -12.47 -0.46
N ASP A 312 3.53 -12.71 0.28
CA ASP A 312 4.29 -13.96 0.20
C ASP A 312 3.63 -15.04 1.06
N ALA A 313 4.10 -16.27 0.90
CA ALA A 313 3.58 -17.36 1.69
C ALA A 313 3.93 -17.20 3.17
N ASP A 314 2.94 -17.41 4.02
CA ASP A 314 3.15 -17.60 5.44
C ASP A 314 3.61 -19.05 5.66
N LEU A 315 4.87 -19.19 6.09
CA LEU A 315 5.45 -20.50 6.36
C LEU A 315 5.06 -21.06 7.74
N ASP A 316 4.19 -20.42 8.51
CA ASP A 316 3.61 -21.04 9.70
C ASP A 316 2.26 -21.69 9.37
N ILE A 317 1.63 -21.27 8.27
CA ILE A 317 0.41 -21.89 7.75
C ILE A 317 0.77 -23.15 6.94
N ARG A 318 0.55 -24.31 7.55
CA ARG A 318 0.77 -25.64 6.96
C ARG A 318 -0.53 -26.35 6.68
N ASP A 319 -0.47 -27.26 5.70
CA ASP A 319 -1.55 -28.19 5.38
C ASP A 319 -2.90 -27.48 5.14
N ALA A 320 -2.82 -26.28 4.57
CA ALA A 320 -3.94 -25.43 4.23
C ALA A 320 -3.64 -24.63 2.96
N TRP A 321 -4.71 -24.26 2.24
CA TRP A 321 -4.62 -23.32 1.13
C TRP A 321 -4.44 -21.90 1.65
N GLN A 322 -3.42 -21.22 1.15
CA GLN A 322 -3.18 -19.81 1.39
C GLN A 322 -2.97 -19.09 0.06
N ARG A 323 -3.38 -17.82 0.01
CA ARG A 323 -3.28 -17.01 -1.20
C ARG A 323 -2.01 -16.17 -1.16
N ILE A 324 -1.22 -16.28 -2.22
CA ILE A 324 -0.09 -15.39 -2.48
C ILE A 324 -0.39 -14.56 -3.71
N TRP A 325 0.16 -13.35 -3.75
CA TRP A 325 -0.01 -12.46 -4.88
C TRP A 325 1.12 -11.43 -4.94
N ILE A 326 1.29 -10.84 -6.11
CA ILE A 326 2.25 -9.78 -6.40
C ILE A 326 1.63 -8.84 -7.42
N SER A 327 1.78 -7.54 -7.19
CA SER A 327 1.44 -6.51 -8.17
C SER A 327 2.69 -5.79 -8.68
N ALA A 328 2.63 -5.33 -9.92
CA ALA A 328 3.68 -4.57 -10.56
C ALA A 328 3.08 -3.57 -11.56
N GLN A 329 3.71 -2.40 -11.69
CA GLN A 329 3.41 -1.50 -12.78
C GLN A 329 4.08 -2.02 -14.05
N VAL A 330 3.27 -2.39 -15.04
CA VAL A 330 3.76 -2.93 -16.31
C VAL A 330 4.00 -1.75 -17.25
N PRO A 331 5.20 -1.58 -17.83
CA PRO A 331 5.47 -0.51 -18.79
C PRO A 331 4.58 -0.63 -20.05
N SER A 332 4.25 0.50 -20.67
CA SER A 332 3.33 0.57 -21.82
C SER A 332 3.81 -0.21 -23.07
N GLY A 333 5.11 -0.46 -23.20
CA GLY A 333 5.69 -1.20 -24.33
C GLY A 333 5.79 -2.72 -24.14
N ILE A 334 5.30 -3.27 -23.03
CA ILE A 334 5.40 -4.70 -22.72
C ILE A 334 4.18 -5.45 -23.22
N SER A 335 4.39 -6.46 -24.07
CA SER A 335 3.35 -7.33 -24.61
C SER A 335 3.38 -8.75 -24.03
N ARG A 336 4.39 -9.09 -23.22
CA ARG A 336 4.55 -10.41 -22.60
C ARG A 336 5.04 -10.27 -21.16
N LEU A 337 4.42 -11.01 -20.25
CA LEU A 337 4.84 -11.10 -18.85
C LEU A 337 5.21 -12.54 -18.52
N VAL A 338 6.30 -12.70 -17.77
CA VAL A 338 6.59 -13.96 -17.08
C VAL A 338 6.16 -13.79 -15.63
N LEU A 339 5.20 -14.61 -15.22
CA LEU A 339 4.57 -14.57 -13.90
C LEU A 339 4.72 -15.92 -13.22
N GLY A 340 4.70 -15.96 -11.89
CA GLY A 340 4.69 -17.22 -11.16
C GLY A 340 5.22 -17.09 -9.75
N PHE A 341 5.93 -18.11 -9.26
CA PHE A 341 6.50 -18.11 -7.91
C PHE A 341 7.98 -18.42 -7.90
N GLY A 342 8.66 -17.82 -6.92
CA GLY A 342 10.01 -18.16 -6.51
C GLY A 342 9.98 -18.91 -5.19
N VAL A 343 10.90 -19.86 -5.04
CA VAL A 343 11.16 -20.53 -3.77
C VAL A 343 12.65 -20.43 -3.48
N THR A 344 13.03 -19.86 -2.34
CA THR A 344 14.40 -19.94 -1.82
C THR A 344 14.52 -21.09 -0.84
N GLY A 345 15.46 -22.00 -1.06
CA GLY A 345 15.70 -23.11 -0.16
C GLY A 345 16.36 -24.31 -0.83
N ASP A 346 16.41 -25.42 -0.10
CA ASP A 346 17.06 -26.63 -0.56
C ASP A 346 16.26 -27.34 -1.67
N PRO A 347 16.93 -28.12 -2.55
CA PRO A 347 16.25 -28.89 -3.58
C PRO A 347 15.37 -30.00 -2.98
N GLY A 348 14.37 -30.45 -3.75
CA GLY A 348 13.49 -31.56 -3.38
C GLY A 348 12.28 -31.18 -2.51
N GLN A 349 12.16 -29.92 -2.09
CA GLN A 349 10.99 -29.41 -1.38
C GLN A 349 9.77 -29.42 -2.29
N ARG A 350 8.63 -29.85 -1.75
CA ARG A 350 7.38 -30.03 -2.52
C ARG A 350 6.29 -29.12 -2.00
N PHE A 351 5.54 -28.51 -2.90
CA PHE A 351 4.33 -27.75 -2.59
C PHE A 351 3.35 -27.84 -3.76
N TRP A 352 2.13 -27.35 -3.57
CA TRP A 352 1.12 -27.33 -4.62
C TRP A 352 0.62 -25.93 -4.88
N SER A 353 0.12 -25.69 -6.09
CA SER A 353 -0.62 -24.47 -6.40
C SER A 353 -1.83 -24.75 -7.30
N THR A 354 -2.78 -23.82 -7.31
CA THR A 354 -3.97 -23.86 -8.18
C THR A 354 -4.49 -22.44 -8.43
N ASP A 355 -5.41 -22.30 -9.37
CA ASP A 355 -6.15 -21.06 -9.67
C ASP A 355 -5.22 -19.85 -9.84
N TRP A 356 -4.33 -19.95 -10.82
CA TRP A 356 -3.42 -18.85 -11.16
C TRP A 356 -4.22 -17.83 -11.96
N ARG A 357 -4.22 -16.58 -11.51
CA ARG A 357 -5.00 -15.50 -12.13
C ARG A 357 -4.16 -14.26 -12.31
N ILE A 358 -4.52 -13.48 -13.32
CA ILE A 358 -4.02 -12.11 -13.54
C ILE A 358 -5.19 -11.16 -13.65
N GLY A 359 -5.08 -9.98 -13.04
CA GLY A 359 -6.05 -8.91 -13.17
C GLY A 359 -5.39 -7.54 -13.17
N SER A 360 -6.20 -6.51 -13.43
CA SER A 360 -5.80 -5.11 -13.27
C SER A 360 -6.03 -4.64 -11.83
N GLY A 361 -5.11 -3.84 -11.31
CA GLY A 361 -5.21 -3.22 -9.99
C GLY A 361 -4.08 -3.63 -9.04
N PRO A 362 -4.00 -2.96 -7.88
CA PRO A 362 -2.90 -3.16 -6.94
C PRO A 362 -3.04 -4.39 -6.03
N VAL A 363 -4.26 -4.94 -5.93
CA VAL A 363 -4.62 -6.11 -5.10
C VAL A 363 -5.54 -7.04 -5.91
N PRO A 364 -5.50 -8.36 -5.67
CA PRO A 364 -6.39 -9.29 -6.36
C PRO A 364 -7.85 -9.17 -5.86
N PRO A 365 -8.85 -9.62 -6.64
CA PRO A 365 -10.23 -9.73 -6.16
C PRO A 365 -10.32 -10.63 -4.93
N SER A 366 -11.32 -10.42 -4.07
CA SER A 366 -11.61 -11.35 -2.98
C SER A 366 -11.94 -12.74 -3.55
N ALA A 367 -11.36 -13.79 -2.98
CA ALA A 367 -11.63 -15.17 -3.37
C ALA A 367 -11.57 -16.08 -2.16
N SER A 368 -12.45 -17.08 -2.11
CA SER A 368 -12.41 -18.13 -1.10
C SER A 368 -11.33 -19.18 -1.43
N PRO A 369 -10.76 -19.86 -0.42
CA PRO A 369 -9.86 -20.97 -0.65
C PRO A 369 -10.48 -22.04 -1.55
N PRO A 370 -9.70 -22.67 -2.44
CA PRO A 370 -10.20 -23.71 -3.34
C PRO A 370 -10.56 -24.98 -2.56
N SER A 371 -11.59 -25.68 -3.02
CA SER A 371 -12.04 -26.97 -2.47
C SER A 371 -11.21 -28.18 -2.95
N VAL A 372 -10.14 -27.95 -3.72
CA VAL A 372 -9.31 -29.01 -4.31
C VAL A 372 -8.53 -29.74 -3.23
N THR A 373 -8.73 -31.06 -3.13
CA THR A 373 -7.99 -31.92 -2.21
C THR A 373 -6.60 -32.27 -2.75
N ILE A 374 -5.56 -32.11 -1.93
CA ILE A 374 -4.21 -32.58 -2.25
C ILE A 374 -4.10 -34.09 -1.99
N ARG A 375 -3.99 -34.89 -3.06
CA ARG A 375 -3.65 -36.31 -2.95
C ARG A 375 -2.16 -36.46 -2.66
N ARG A 376 -1.82 -36.70 -1.39
CA ARG A 376 -0.45 -37.05 -0.96
C ARG A 376 -0.16 -38.50 -1.31
N GLY A 377 0.91 -38.76 -2.06
CA GLY A 377 1.36 -40.12 -2.31
C GLY A 377 1.99 -40.73 -1.06
N PHE A 378 2.13 -42.07 -1.02
CA PHE A 378 2.77 -42.78 0.10
C PHE A 378 4.17 -42.25 0.43
N ARG A 379 4.91 -41.74 -0.57
CA ARG A 379 6.23 -41.10 -0.43
C ARG A 379 6.21 -39.68 0.16
N ASP A 380 5.05 -39.04 0.30
CA ASP A 380 4.92 -37.71 0.91
C ASP A 380 4.79 -37.79 2.44
N TRP A 381 4.49 -38.98 2.99
CA TRP A 381 4.39 -39.22 4.44
C TRP A 381 5.74 -39.43 5.12
N PHE A 382 6.74 -39.98 4.41
CA PHE A 382 8.04 -40.36 4.97
C PHE A 382 9.14 -39.29 4.79
N ALA A 383 8.80 -38.10 4.32
CA ALA A 383 9.72 -36.96 4.18
C ALA A 383 9.56 -35.91 5.31
N GLY A 384 8.88 -36.28 6.40
CA GLY A 384 8.60 -35.42 7.56
C GLY A 384 9.77 -35.34 8.54
#